data_AF-A0AAD4E0D2-F1
#
_entry.id   AF-A0AAD4E0D2-F1
#
_cell.length_a   1.000
_cell.length_b   1.000
_cell.length_c   1.000
_cell.angle_alpha   90.00
_cell.angle_beta   90.00
_cell.angle_gamma   90.00
#
_symmetry.space_group_name_H-M   'P 1'
#
loop_
_entity.id
_entity.type
_entity.pdbx_description
1 polymer ?
#
loop_
_entity_poly.entity_id
_entity_poly.type
_entity_poly.pdbx_seq_one_letter_code
_entity_poly.pdbx_strand_id
1 'polypeptide(L)'
;MLYNPNEAILPNFTTVEYTTARACLIARGLMNEEAAAEALETIWTFNNDTAKDAWAEQAEIELRQAQEARRVAAEQEQERQQALEDELIAARKEEHKKNKAKFIPVSTAKILTIPTVIPSHYAVCKLKTGDYCELFYFTNKGLSEAKKNLLSTKP
;
A
#
# COMPACT_ATOMS: atom_id res chain seq x y z
N MET A 1 15.44 -29.75 -3.06
CA MET A 1 15.21 -29.00 -4.31
C MET A 1 14.39 -29.91 -5.20
N LEU A 2 13.18 -29.52 -5.62
CA LEU A 2 12.43 -30.31 -6.59
C LEU A 2 13.21 -30.29 -7.91
N TYR A 3 13.47 -31.46 -8.47
CA TYR A 3 14.10 -31.63 -9.76
C TYR A 3 13.19 -31.04 -10.85
N ASN A 4 13.68 -30.08 -11.63
CA ASN A 4 12.94 -29.49 -12.75
C ASN A 4 13.22 -30.32 -14.02
N PRO A 5 12.23 -31.08 -14.54
CA PRO A 5 12.43 -31.90 -15.74
C PRO A 5 12.70 -31.07 -17.01
N ASN A 6 12.43 -29.76 -16.99
CA ASN A 6 12.77 -28.87 -18.11
C ASN A 6 14.28 -28.57 -18.22
N GLU A 7 15.04 -28.79 -17.15
CA GLU A 7 16.50 -28.59 -17.13
C GLU A 7 17.27 -29.90 -17.42
N ALA A 8 16.55 -31.00 -17.65
CA ALA A 8 17.13 -32.29 -17.92
C ALA A 8 17.78 -32.31 -19.32
N ILE A 9 19.07 -32.64 -19.38
CA ILE A 9 19.83 -32.80 -20.62
C ILE A 9 19.82 -34.28 -21.02
N LEU A 10 19.56 -34.56 -22.30
CA LEU A 10 19.62 -35.91 -22.87
C LEU A 10 21.02 -36.50 -22.64
N PRO A 11 21.14 -37.63 -21.90
CA PRO A 11 22.42 -38.29 -21.73
C PRO A 11 22.93 -38.85 -23.05
N ASN A 12 24.25 -38.81 -23.25
CA ASN A 12 24.83 -39.46 -24.42
C ASN A 12 24.92 -40.98 -24.18
N PHE A 13 23.97 -41.73 -24.75
CA PHE A 13 23.88 -43.17 -24.58
C PHE A 13 24.89 -43.97 -25.40
N THR A 14 25.82 -43.34 -26.11
CA THR A 14 26.96 -44.00 -26.80
C THR A 14 28.20 -44.14 -25.90
N THR A 15 28.25 -43.46 -24.75
CA THR A 15 29.41 -43.49 -23.85
C THR A 15 29.62 -44.85 -23.20
N VAL A 16 30.81 -45.08 -22.63
CA VAL A 16 31.19 -46.34 -21.99
C VAL A 16 30.29 -46.69 -20.79
N GLU A 17 29.71 -45.68 -20.13
CA GLU A 17 28.88 -45.83 -18.93
C GLU A 17 27.59 -46.62 -19.20
N TYR A 18 27.06 -46.53 -20.43
CA TYR A 18 25.83 -47.21 -20.83
C TYR A 18 26.08 -48.54 -21.54
N THR A 19 27.32 -49.05 -21.58
CA THR A 19 27.67 -50.32 -22.25
C THR A 19 26.89 -51.50 -21.71
N THR A 20 26.72 -51.62 -20.39
CA THR A 20 25.90 -52.67 -19.78
C THR A 20 24.42 -52.55 -20.19
N ALA A 21 23.87 -51.33 -20.20
CA ALA A 21 22.48 -51.10 -20.60
C ALA A 21 22.26 -51.44 -22.09
N ARG A 22 23.17 -51.04 -22.97
CA ARG A 22 23.15 -51.42 -24.39
C ARG A 22 23.30 -52.93 -24.56
N ALA A 23 24.23 -53.57 -23.85
CA ALA A 23 24.44 -55.02 -23.92
C ALA A 23 23.19 -55.81 -23.50
N CYS A 24 22.43 -55.33 -22.50
CA CYS A 24 21.15 -55.96 -22.13
C CYS A 24 20.10 -55.92 -23.26
N LEU A 25 20.08 -54.86 -24.07
CA LEU A 25 19.18 -54.75 -25.22
C LEU A 25 19.66 -55.62 -26.40
N ILE A 26 20.97 -55.71 -26.61
CA ILE A 26 21.60 -56.50 -27.67
C ILE A 26 21.54 -58.01 -27.37
N ALA A 27 21.62 -58.42 -26.10
CA ALA A 27 21.73 -59.83 -25.67
C ALA A 27 20.57 -60.73 -26.12
N ARG A 28 19.46 -60.16 -26.59
CA ARG A 28 18.33 -60.90 -27.18
C ARG A 28 18.41 -61.04 -28.71
N GLY A 29 19.47 -60.56 -29.35
CA GLY A 29 19.65 -60.58 -30.80
C GLY A 29 18.68 -59.65 -31.55
N LEU A 30 18.05 -58.72 -30.84
CA LEU A 30 16.99 -57.87 -31.39
C LEU A 30 17.51 -56.60 -32.08
N MET A 31 18.71 -56.11 -31.72
CA MET A 31 19.19 -54.77 -32.07
C MET A 31 20.73 -54.72 -32.12
N ASN A 32 21.31 -53.83 -32.94
CA ASN A 32 22.75 -53.51 -32.94
C ASN A 32 23.08 -52.41 -31.90
N GLU A 33 24.37 -52.07 -31.71
CA GLU A 33 24.78 -51.06 -30.72
C GLU A 33 24.15 -49.68 -30.95
N GLU A 34 24.03 -49.26 -32.20
CA GLU A 34 23.43 -47.97 -32.57
C GLU A 34 21.93 -47.96 -32.25
N ALA A 35 21.19 -49.00 -32.65
CA ALA A 35 19.76 -49.12 -32.35
C ALA A 35 19.49 -49.28 -30.85
N ALA A 36 20.42 -49.87 -30.09
CA ALA A 36 20.31 -49.94 -28.63
C ALA A 36 20.48 -48.56 -27.97
N ALA A 37 21.37 -47.71 -28.48
CA ALA A 37 21.51 -46.33 -28.00
C ALA A 37 20.28 -45.48 -28.36
N GLU A 38 19.77 -45.58 -29.59
CA GLU A 38 18.56 -44.88 -30.05
C GLU A 38 17.31 -45.30 -29.24
N ALA A 39 17.19 -46.58 -28.90
CA ALA A 39 16.12 -47.07 -28.04
C ALA A 39 16.19 -46.45 -26.62
N LEU A 40 17.39 -46.31 -26.05
CA LEU A 40 17.58 -45.66 -24.75
C LEU A 40 17.26 -44.17 -24.81
N GLU A 41 17.65 -43.48 -25.89
CA GLU A 41 17.26 -42.09 -26.14
C GLU A 41 15.75 -41.94 -26.19
N THR A 42 15.07 -42.80 -26.95
CA THR A 42 13.60 -42.77 -27.10
C THR A 42 12.88 -43.02 -25.77
N ILE A 43 13.35 -43.97 -24.97
CA ILE A 43 12.78 -44.24 -23.63
C ILE A 43 13.01 -43.05 -22.71
N TRP A 44 14.19 -42.45 -22.75
CA TRP A 44 14.51 -41.29 -21.93
C TRP A 44 13.66 -40.07 -22.32
N THR A 45 13.50 -39.78 -23.61
CA THR A 45 12.70 -38.64 -24.08
C THR A 45 11.24 -38.81 -23.68
N PHE A 46 10.67 -40.00 -23.88
CA PHE A 46 9.31 -40.31 -23.45
C PHE A 46 9.10 -40.09 -21.94
N ASN A 47 10.03 -40.59 -21.12
CA ASN A 47 9.95 -40.42 -19.67
C ASN A 47 10.12 -38.96 -19.25
N ASN A 48 11.02 -38.22 -19.90
CA ASN A 48 11.27 -36.81 -19.62
C ASN A 48 10.06 -35.94 -20.01
N ASP A 49 9.43 -36.22 -21.15
CA ASP A 49 8.24 -35.51 -21.59
C ASP A 49 7.05 -35.78 -20.66
N THR A 50 6.86 -37.04 -20.25
CA THR A 50 5.86 -37.38 -19.21
C THR A 50 6.11 -36.63 -17.91
N ALA A 51 7.38 -36.50 -17.49
CA ALA A 51 7.74 -35.74 -16.30
C ALA A 51 7.48 -34.23 -16.46
N LYS A 52 7.72 -33.66 -17.64
CA LYS A 52 7.40 -32.26 -17.94
C LYS A 52 5.91 -32.00 -17.90
N ASP A 53 5.09 -32.90 -18.42
CA ASP A 53 3.63 -32.78 -18.39
C ASP A 53 3.12 -32.77 -16.95
N ALA A 54 3.57 -33.71 -16.13
CA ALA A 54 3.22 -33.76 -14.70
C ALA A 54 3.69 -32.50 -13.96
N TRP A 55 4.87 -31.98 -14.30
CA TRP A 55 5.39 -30.74 -13.73
C TRP A 55 4.55 -29.53 -14.14
N ALA A 56 4.11 -29.46 -15.40
CA ALA A 56 3.26 -28.38 -15.88
C ALA A 56 1.90 -28.36 -15.17
N GLU A 57 1.29 -29.54 -14.96
CA GLU A 57 0.05 -29.67 -14.19
C GLU A 57 0.25 -29.19 -12.74
N GLN A 58 1.34 -29.61 -12.09
CA GLN A 58 1.66 -29.19 -10.73
C GLN A 58 1.88 -27.67 -10.64
N ALA A 59 2.63 -27.09 -11.58
CA ALA A 59 2.87 -25.65 -11.63
C ALA A 59 1.57 -24.86 -11.84
N GLU A 60 0.63 -25.39 -12.63
CA GLU A 60 -0.68 -24.77 -12.82
C GLU A 60 -1.52 -24.83 -11.54
N ILE A 61 -1.53 -25.97 -10.83
CA ILE A 61 -2.21 -26.11 -9.55
C ILE A 61 -1.66 -25.10 -8.54
N GLU A 62 -0.34 -24.99 -8.41
CA GLU A 62 0.32 -24.04 -7.51
C GLU A 62 -0.03 -22.60 -7.86
N LEU A 63 -0.06 -22.26 -9.15
CA LEU A 63 -0.48 -20.94 -9.62
C LEU A 63 -1.93 -20.63 -9.22
N ARG A 64 -2.86 -21.57 -9.46
CA ARG A 64 -4.28 -21.40 -9.08
C ARG A 64 -4.43 -21.26 -7.57
N GLN A 65 -3.73 -22.06 -6.77
CA GLN A 65 -3.75 -21.98 -5.31
C GLN A 65 -3.21 -20.63 -4.82
N ALA A 66 -2.10 -20.15 -5.39
CA ALA A 66 -1.54 -18.85 -5.04
C ALA A 66 -2.48 -17.69 -5.40
N GLN A 67 -3.17 -17.79 -6.53
CA GLN A 67 -4.19 -16.80 -6.92
C GLN A 67 -5.37 -16.80 -5.96
N GLU A 68 -5.91 -17.97 -5.62
CA GLU A 68 -7.04 -18.07 -4.70
C GLU A 68 -6.66 -17.60 -3.29
N ALA A 69 -5.49 -17.98 -2.78
CA ALA A 69 -4.98 -17.49 -1.51
C ALA A 69 -4.87 -15.97 -1.46
N ARG A 70 -4.43 -15.33 -2.57
CA ARG A 70 -4.39 -13.86 -2.67
C ARG A 70 -5.78 -13.25 -2.66
N ARG A 71 -6.75 -13.87 -3.34
CA ARG A 71 -8.14 -13.39 -3.36
C ARG A 71 -8.75 -13.44 -1.96
N VAL A 72 -8.63 -14.58 -1.28
CA VAL A 72 -9.11 -14.76 0.09
C VAL A 72 -8.45 -13.77 1.05
N ALA A 73 -7.14 -13.57 0.95
CA ALA A 73 -6.43 -12.61 1.79
C ALA A 73 -6.90 -11.16 1.56
N ALA A 74 -7.17 -10.78 0.30
CA ALA A 74 -7.69 -9.46 -0.04
C ALA A 74 -9.10 -9.24 0.50
N GLU A 75 -9.98 -10.24 0.38
CA GLU A 75 -11.34 -10.19 0.93
C GLU A 75 -11.33 -10.06 2.46
N GLN A 76 -10.50 -10.86 3.16
CA GLN A 76 -10.35 -10.76 4.61
C GLN A 76 -9.78 -9.41 5.07
N GLU A 77 -8.89 -8.81 4.28
CA GLU A 77 -8.40 -7.46 4.59
C GLU A 77 -9.50 -6.42 4.41
N GLN A 78 -10.29 -6.52 3.34
CA GLN A 78 -11.41 -5.63 3.10
C GLN A 78 -12.48 -5.74 4.20
N GLU A 79 -12.85 -6.95 4.60
CA GLU A 79 -13.80 -7.16 5.71
C GLU A 79 -13.29 -6.56 7.02
N ARG A 80 -11.99 -6.72 7.33
CA ARG A 80 -11.39 -6.12 8.53
C ARG A 80 -11.43 -4.59 8.48
N GLN A 81 -11.16 -3.99 7.33
CA GLN A 81 -11.23 -2.53 7.16
C GLN A 81 -12.66 -2.04 7.33
N GLN A 82 -13.63 -2.72 6.72
CA GLN A 82 -15.06 -2.38 6.87
C GLN A 82 -15.51 -2.50 8.32
N ALA A 83 -15.15 -3.57 9.03
CA ALA A 83 -15.47 -3.74 10.44
C ALA A 83 -14.90 -2.60 11.31
N LEU A 84 -13.66 -2.18 11.03
CA LEU A 84 -13.02 -1.08 11.74
C LEU A 84 -13.71 0.26 11.45
N GLU A 85 -14.10 0.52 10.19
CA GLU A 85 -14.86 1.71 9.83
C GLU A 85 -16.23 1.74 10.53
N ASP A 86 -16.94 0.61 10.54
CA ASP A 86 -18.23 0.47 11.21
C ASP A 86 -18.10 0.70 12.73
N GLU A 87 -17.06 0.17 13.36
CA GLU A 87 -16.75 0.41 14.77
C GLU A 87 -16.48 1.89 15.05
N LEU A 88 -15.68 2.57 14.20
CA LEU A 88 -15.41 4.00 14.33
C LEU A 88 -16.68 4.84 14.16
N ILE A 89 -17.54 4.50 13.19
CA ILE A 89 -18.82 5.16 12.97
C ILE A 89 -19.74 4.96 14.17
N ALA A 90 -19.82 3.74 14.69
CA ALA A 90 -20.62 3.42 15.88
C ALA A 90 -20.12 4.19 17.11
N ALA A 91 -18.80 4.22 17.33
CA ALA A 91 -18.18 4.97 18.42
C ALA A 91 -18.47 6.47 18.32
N ARG A 92 -18.36 7.06 17.12
CA ARG A 92 -18.67 8.48 16.88
C ARG A 92 -20.14 8.79 17.13
N LYS A 93 -21.06 7.92 16.71
CA LYS A 93 -22.51 8.07 16.96
C LYS A 93 -22.83 8.02 18.45
N GLU A 94 -22.25 7.07 19.18
CA GLU A 94 -22.44 6.96 20.63
C GLU A 94 -21.84 8.16 21.38
N GLU A 95 -20.69 8.67 20.93
CA GLU A 95 -20.08 9.86 21.52
C GLU A 95 -20.92 11.13 21.26
N HIS A 96 -21.46 11.33 20.05
CA HIS A 96 -22.43 12.40 19.78
C HIS A 96 -23.69 12.29 20.65
N LYS A 97 -24.19 11.07 20.85
CA LYS A 97 -25.39 10.82 21.66
C LYS A 97 -25.16 11.13 23.13
N LYS A 98 -23.99 10.76 23.68
CA LYS A 98 -23.60 11.01 25.08
C LYS A 98 -23.17 12.47 25.31
N ASN A 99 -22.58 13.12 24.30
CA ASN A 99 -21.98 14.45 24.44
C ASN A 99 -22.61 15.51 23.52
N LYS A 100 -23.95 15.57 23.52
CA LYS A 100 -24.71 16.47 22.64
C LYS A 100 -24.25 17.93 22.72
N ALA A 101 -23.85 18.39 23.90
CA ALA A 101 -23.41 19.77 24.13
C ALA A 101 -22.12 20.14 23.37
N LYS A 102 -21.19 19.20 23.18
CA LYS A 102 -19.94 19.45 22.42
C LYS A 102 -20.15 19.58 20.92
N PHE A 103 -21.22 19.00 20.38
CA PHE A 103 -21.51 18.98 18.94
C PHE A 103 -22.62 19.93 18.53
N ILE A 104 -23.02 20.86 19.40
CA ILE A 104 -23.93 21.93 19.02
C ILE A 104 -23.23 22.76 17.95
N PRO A 105 -23.80 22.92 16.75
CA PRO A 105 -23.25 23.81 15.75
C PRO A 105 -23.13 25.21 16.35
N VAL A 106 -21.90 25.73 16.42
CA VAL A 106 -21.69 27.12 16.82
C VAL A 106 -22.38 27.96 15.76
N SER A 107 -23.37 28.75 16.16
CA SER A 107 -24.05 29.61 15.21
C SER A 107 -23.02 30.60 14.67
N THR A 108 -22.75 30.51 13.37
CA THR A 108 -22.13 31.58 12.59
C THR A 108 -23.14 32.71 12.41
N ALA A 109 -23.85 33.09 13.48
CA ALA A 109 -24.54 34.37 13.52
C ALA A 109 -23.47 35.39 13.18
N LYS A 110 -23.67 36.07 12.03
CA LYS A 110 -22.71 36.96 11.37
C LYS A 110 -21.80 37.55 12.43
N ILE A 111 -20.57 37.04 12.52
CA ILE A 111 -19.52 37.75 13.23
C ILE A 111 -19.54 39.09 12.55
N LEU A 112 -20.10 40.08 13.24
CA LEU A 112 -20.14 41.43 12.74
C LEU A 112 -18.68 41.77 12.64
N THR A 113 -18.13 41.66 11.42
CA THR A 113 -16.79 42.13 11.06
C THR A 113 -16.84 43.64 11.06
N ILE A 114 -17.29 44.23 12.18
CA ILE A 114 -17.05 45.60 12.52
C ILE A 114 -15.55 45.63 12.78
N PRO A 115 -14.79 46.38 11.97
CA PRO A 115 -13.36 46.52 12.22
C PRO A 115 -13.20 46.97 13.66
N THR A 116 -12.43 46.25 14.46
CA THR A 116 -12.09 46.71 15.81
C THR A 116 -11.31 48.01 15.64
N VAL A 117 -11.97 49.14 15.89
CA VAL A 117 -11.34 50.46 15.87
C VAL A 117 -10.56 50.58 17.17
N ILE A 118 -9.28 50.24 17.12
CA ILE A 118 -8.39 50.31 18.29
C ILE A 118 -7.82 51.73 18.37
N PRO A 119 -8.01 52.45 19.49
CA PRO A 119 -7.34 53.74 19.73
C PRO A 119 -5.82 53.64 19.66
N SER A 120 -5.13 54.77 19.55
CA SER A 120 -3.66 54.78 19.58
C SER A 120 -3.13 54.11 20.84
N HIS A 121 -1.95 53.48 20.75
CA HIS A 121 -1.29 52.87 21.92
C HIS A 121 -1.12 53.89 23.06
N TYR A 122 -0.81 55.14 22.72
CA TYR A 122 -0.73 56.25 23.66
C TYR A 122 -2.05 56.46 24.44
N ALA A 123 -3.18 56.51 23.72
CA ALA A 123 -4.49 56.69 24.35
C ALA A 123 -4.87 55.51 25.24
N VAL A 124 -4.56 54.27 24.82
CA VAL A 124 -4.79 53.07 25.64
C VAL A 124 -3.95 53.11 26.91
N CYS A 125 -2.68 53.53 26.84
CA CYS A 125 -1.82 53.68 28.01
C CYS A 125 -2.36 54.73 28.99
N LYS A 126 -2.78 55.90 28.48
CA LYS A 126 -3.37 56.97 29.30
C LYS A 126 -4.65 56.55 29.99
N LEU A 127 -5.52 55.81 29.29
CA LEU A 127 -6.73 55.24 29.89
C LEU A 127 -6.41 54.21 30.98
N LYS A 128 -5.37 53.40 30.82
CA LYS A 128 -4.95 52.43 31.85
C LYS A 128 -4.35 53.10 33.08
N THR A 129 -3.64 54.21 32.92
CA THR A 129 -3.07 54.97 34.04
C THR A 129 -4.07 55.91 34.70
N GLY A 130 -5.24 56.13 34.09
CA GLY A 130 -6.25 57.06 34.58
C GLY A 130 -5.88 58.54 34.33
N ASP A 131 -4.92 58.78 33.45
CA ASP A 131 -4.48 60.13 33.09
C ASP A 131 -5.43 60.78 32.08
N TYR A 132 -5.40 62.11 32.03
CA TYR A 132 -6.05 62.86 30.97
C TYR A 132 -5.53 62.44 29.59
N CYS A 133 -6.46 62.14 28.68
CA CYS A 133 -6.19 61.83 27.27
C CYS A 133 -7.07 62.72 26.39
N GLU A 134 -6.45 63.40 25.42
CA GLU A 134 -7.18 64.24 24.48
C GLU A 134 -8.14 63.43 23.62
N LEU A 135 -9.33 63.99 23.36
CA LEU A 135 -10.36 63.36 22.51
C LEU A 135 -9.91 63.14 21.07
N PHE A 136 -8.89 63.89 20.61
CA PHE A 136 -8.33 63.76 19.27
C PHE A 136 -7.96 62.31 18.92
N TYR A 137 -7.40 61.55 19.87
CA TYR A 137 -6.96 60.17 19.66
C TYR A 137 -8.10 59.16 19.41
N PHE A 138 -9.35 59.56 19.65
CA PHE A 138 -10.55 58.76 19.39
C PHE A 138 -11.30 59.22 18.13
N THR A 139 -10.83 60.28 17.46
CA THR A 139 -11.40 60.73 16.18
C THR A 139 -10.91 59.87 15.03
N ASN A 140 -11.67 59.82 13.93
CA ASN A 140 -11.27 59.10 12.70
C ASN A 140 -9.88 59.50 12.20
N LYS A 141 -9.51 60.77 12.37
CA LYS A 141 -8.19 61.30 12.00
C LYS A 141 -7.10 60.75 12.92
N GLY A 142 -7.28 60.83 14.24
CA GLY A 142 -6.34 60.29 15.23
C GLY A 142 -6.16 58.77 15.11
N LEU A 143 -7.24 58.04 14.80
CA LEU A 143 -7.21 56.59 14.56
C LEU A 143 -6.45 56.22 13.28
N SER A 144 -6.62 57.00 12.20
CA SER A 144 -5.89 56.82 10.95
C SER A 144 -4.39 57.08 11.12
N GLU A 145 -4.02 58.13 11.88
CA GLU A 145 -2.63 58.43 12.21
C GLU A 145 -2.00 57.34 13.08
N ALA A 146 -2.73 56.86 14.10
CA ALA A 146 -2.28 55.75 14.93
C ALA A 146 -2.03 54.47 14.12
N LYS A 147 -2.93 54.14 13.18
CA LYS A 147 -2.79 52.99 12.28
C LYS A 147 -1.55 53.12 11.38
N LYS A 148 -1.26 54.32 10.88
CA LYS A 148 -0.05 54.57 10.06
C LYS A 148 1.23 54.40 10.87
N ASN A 149 1.26 54.89 12.11
CA ASN A 149 2.42 54.74 13.00
C ASN A 149 2.66 53.27 13.42
N LEU A 150 1.59 52.51 13.65
CA LEU A 150 1.67 51.06 13.89
C LEU A 150 2.28 50.29 12.71
N LEU A 151 1.96 50.68 11.47
CA LEU A 151 2.48 50.06 10.26
C LEU A 151 3.92 50.50 9.91
N SER A 152 4.31 51.71 10.34
CA SER A 152 5.67 52.24 10.14
C SER A 152 6.68 51.72 11.16
N THR A 153 6.22 51.06 12.23
CA THR A 153 7.08 50.43 13.25
C THR A 153 7.21 48.93 12.96
N LYS A 154 7.79 48.59 11.81
CA LYS A 154 8.36 47.27 11.56
C LYS A 154 9.86 47.44 11.30
N PRO A 155 10.74 46.67 11.98
CA PRO A 155 12.17 46.66 11.67
C PRO A 155 12.43 46.12 10.25
#